data_AF-A0A2W6VGV6-F1
#
_entry.id   AF-A0A2W6VGV6-F1
#
_cell.length_a   1.000
_cell.length_b   1.000
_cell.length_c   1.000
_cell.angle_alpha   90.00
_cell.angle_beta   90.00
_cell.angle_gamma   90.00
#
_symmetry.space_group_name_H-M   'P 1'
#
loop_
_entity.id
_entity.type
_entity.pdbx_description
1 polymer ?
#
loop_
_entity_poly.entity_id
_entity_poly.type
_entity_poly.pdbx_seq_one_letter_code
_entity_poly.pdbx_strand_id
1 'polypeptide(L)'
;MFRTAIAAALLLGATAASAQFSGPTANPNARATTVSQVPNARAGSYVTLTGNIVAHQREDYFTFRDSTGEIRVEIDDEDFRGQKVTPETNVRITGEIERGFAGRYIDVDTLEVLP
;
A
#
# COMPACT_ATOMS: atom_id res chain seq x y z
N MET A 1 -13.54 62.55 -22.29
CA MET A 1 -12.19 61.97 -22.15
C MET A 1 -12.35 60.50 -21.81
N PHE A 2 -11.83 59.63 -22.67
CA PHE A 2 -11.81 58.18 -22.53
C PHE A 2 -10.92 57.76 -21.36
N ARG A 3 -11.28 56.70 -20.63
CA ARG A 3 -10.35 55.65 -20.18
C ARG A 3 -11.08 54.44 -19.61
N THR A 4 -10.95 53.36 -20.37
CA THR A 4 -11.37 51.98 -20.15
C THR A 4 -10.84 51.40 -18.84
N ALA A 5 -11.71 50.76 -18.06
CA ALA A 5 -11.31 49.85 -16.99
C ALA A 5 -11.00 48.46 -17.60
N ILE A 6 -9.78 47.96 -17.41
CA ILE A 6 -9.40 46.60 -17.81
C ILE A 6 -9.70 45.68 -16.63
N ALA A 7 -10.63 44.74 -16.82
CA ALA A 7 -10.83 43.62 -15.90
C ALA A 7 -9.68 42.62 -16.09
N ALA A 8 -8.90 42.38 -15.04
CA ALA A 8 -7.91 41.32 -15.02
C ALA A 8 -8.59 40.02 -14.56
N ALA A 9 -8.87 39.12 -15.50
CA ALA A 9 -9.26 37.75 -15.19
C ALA A 9 -8.00 36.93 -14.88
N LEU A 10 -7.78 36.59 -13.61
CA LEU A 10 -6.77 35.60 -13.23
C LEU A 10 -7.29 34.20 -13.59
N LEU A 11 -6.78 33.63 -14.67
CA LEU A 11 -6.89 32.20 -14.95
C LEU A 11 -5.87 31.45 -14.08
N LEU A 12 -6.33 30.81 -13.00
CA LEU A 12 -5.52 29.82 -12.29
C LEU A 12 -5.41 28.56 -13.17
N GLY A 13 -4.32 28.47 -13.93
CA GLY A 13 -3.94 27.23 -14.60
C GLY A 13 -3.48 26.21 -13.56
N ALA A 14 -4.20 25.10 -13.42
CA ALA A 14 -3.75 23.95 -12.65
C ALA A 14 -2.52 23.33 -13.34
N THR A 15 -1.34 23.44 -12.72
CA THR A 15 -0.15 22.74 -13.21
C THR A 15 -0.32 21.25 -12.93
N ALA A 16 -0.50 20.45 -13.97
CA ALA A 16 -0.36 19.01 -13.88
C ALA A 16 1.06 18.70 -13.41
N ALA A 17 1.20 18.09 -12.23
CA ALA A 17 2.50 17.62 -11.74
C ALA A 17 2.94 16.43 -12.59
N SER A 18 3.82 16.66 -13.56
CA SER A 18 4.54 15.59 -14.23
C SER A 18 5.80 15.26 -13.43
N ALA A 19 5.93 14.01 -12.98
CA ALA A 19 7.17 13.52 -12.39
C ALA A 19 8.32 13.69 -13.40
N GLN A 20 9.46 14.21 -12.95
CA GLN A 20 10.58 14.61 -13.82
C GLN A 20 11.47 13.44 -14.30
N PHE A 21 11.12 12.20 -13.95
CA PHE A 21 11.90 11.02 -14.31
C PHE A 21 11.42 10.42 -15.63
N SER A 22 12.29 10.43 -16.64
CA SER A 22 12.07 9.80 -17.95
C SER A 22 13.18 8.79 -18.23
N GLY A 23 13.02 7.57 -17.71
CA GLY A 23 13.94 6.46 -17.91
C GLY A 23 13.22 5.11 -17.85
N PRO A 24 13.92 3.98 -18.10
CA PRO A 24 13.34 2.66 -17.96
C PRO A 24 12.74 2.50 -16.56
N THR A 25 11.46 2.16 -16.49
CA THR A 25 10.81 1.84 -15.23
C THR A 25 11.10 0.39 -14.89
N ALA A 26 11.22 0.06 -13.60
CA ALA A 26 11.13 -1.33 -13.17
C ALA A 26 9.85 -1.94 -13.75
N ASN A 27 9.89 -3.20 -14.20
CA ASN A 27 8.71 -3.88 -14.74
C ASN A 27 7.59 -3.84 -13.69
N PRO A 28 6.50 -3.08 -13.91
CA PRO A 28 5.43 -2.94 -12.92
C PRO A 28 4.74 -4.28 -12.64
N ASN A 29 4.89 -5.26 -13.53
CA ASN A 29 4.29 -6.58 -13.44
C ASN A 29 5.14 -7.61 -12.66
N ALA A 30 6.32 -7.24 -12.13
CA ALA A 30 7.14 -8.12 -11.30
C ALA A 30 6.78 -8.06 -9.80
N ARG A 31 5.74 -7.31 -9.44
CA ARG A 31 5.28 -7.16 -8.07
C ARG A 31 4.48 -8.40 -7.67
N ALA A 32 4.82 -9.02 -6.55
CA ALA A 32 3.97 -10.09 -6.01
C ALA A 32 2.55 -9.54 -5.77
N THR A 33 1.54 -10.36 -6.04
CA THR A 33 0.12 -10.00 -5.85
C THR A 33 -0.65 -11.03 -5.03
N THR A 34 -0.01 -12.14 -4.66
CA THR A 34 -0.56 -13.18 -3.80
C THR A 34 0.45 -13.59 -2.73
N VAL A 35 -0.04 -14.11 -1.61
CA VAL A 35 0.78 -14.63 -0.50
C VAL A 35 1.75 -15.72 -1.00
N SER A 36 1.30 -16.61 -1.88
CA SER A 36 2.13 -17.71 -2.39
C SER A 36 3.35 -17.27 -3.20
N GLN A 37 3.37 -16.05 -3.73
CA GLN A 37 4.50 -15.50 -4.49
C GLN A 37 5.56 -14.86 -3.57
N VAL A 38 5.17 -14.45 -2.36
CA VAL A 38 6.04 -13.73 -1.43
C VAL A 38 7.34 -14.47 -1.07
N PRO A 39 7.35 -15.81 -0.86
CA PRO A 39 8.58 -16.53 -0.54
C PRO A 39 9.70 -16.38 -1.58
N ASN A 40 9.35 -16.22 -2.85
CA ASN A 40 10.30 -16.09 -3.97
C ASN A 40 10.55 -14.64 -4.39
N ALA A 41 9.81 -13.68 -3.83
CA ALA A 41 9.97 -12.27 -4.13
C ALA A 41 11.29 -11.71 -3.55
N ARG A 42 11.81 -10.64 -4.12
CA ARG A 42 13.03 -9.98 -3.61
C ARG A 42 12.74 -9.35 -2.24
N ALA A 43 13.71 -9.40 -1.32
CA ALA A 43 13.62 -8.62 -0.07
C ALA A 43 13.77 -7.13 -0.35
N GLY A 44 13.03 -6.32 0.38
CA GLY A 44 12.94 -4.87 0.15
C GLY A 44 12.16 -4.48 -1.11
N SER A 45 11.34 -5.40 -1.64
CA SER A 45 10.39 -5.05 -2.71
C SER A 45 9.01 -4.95 -2.11
N TYR A 46 8.19 -4.03 -2.61
CA TYR A 46 6.84 -3.85 -2.10
C TYR A 46 5.85 -4.83 -2.71
N VAL A 47 4.80 -5.17 -1.95
CA VAL A 47 3.67 -6.02 -2.37
C VAL A 47 2.36 -5.30 -2.06
N THR A 48 1.31 -5.60 -2.83
CA THR A 48 -0.07 -5.25 -2.48
C THR A 48 -0.89 -6.53 -2.48
N LEU A 49 -1.49 -6.88 -1.35
CA LEU A 49 -2.28 -8.10 -1.17
C LEU A 49 -3.71 -7.76 -0.77
N THR A 50 -4.65 -8.64 -1.07
CA THR A 50 -6.06 -8.52 -0.66
C THR A 50 -6.52 -9.82 -0.01
N GLY A 51 -7.13 -9.71 1.18
CA GLY A 51 -7.41 -10.85 2.04
C GLY A 51 -7.89 -10.41 3.43
N ASN A 52 -7.61 -11.20 4.47
CA ASN A 52 -8.11 -10.97 5.82
C ASN A 52 -6.98 -11.05 6.86
N ILE A 53 -7.10 -10.27 7.93
CA ILE A 53 -6.30 -10.45 9.15
C ILE A 53 -7.01 -11.46 10.05
N VAL A 54 -6.48 -12.67 10.15
CA VAL A 54 -7.19 -13.83 10.75
C VAL A 54 -6.76 -14.16 12.17
N ALA A 55 -5.61 -13.67 12.62
CA ALA A 55 -5.12 -13.86 13.98
C ALA A 55 -4.12 -12.77 14.39
N HIS A 56 -4.15 -12.37 15.66
CA HIS A 56 -3.06 -11.62 16.30
C HIS A 56 -2.04 -12.63 16.87
N GLN A 57 -0.76 -12.42 16.60
CA GLN A 57 0.31 -13.32 17.07
C GLN A 57 0.94 -12.77 18.35
N ARG A 58 1.51 -11.56 18.27
CA ARG A 58 2.20 -10.82 19.35
C ARG A 58 2.52 -9.42 18.87
N GLU A 59 2.65 -8.43 19.77
CA GLU A 59 3.08 -7.06 19.40
C GLU A 59 2.29 -6.58 18.17
N ASP A 60 2.97 -6.09 17.14
CA ASP A 60 2.37 -5.60 15.90
C ASP A 60 2.31 -6.70 14.83
N TYR A 61 2.56 -7.97 15.19
CA TYR A 61 2.52 -9.11 14.27
C TYR A 61 1.17 -9.81 14.24
N PHE A 62 0.66 -9.99 13.03
CA PHE A 62 -0.60 -10.66 12.72
C PHE A 62 -0.42 -11.74 11.64
N THR A 63 -1.42 -12.61 11.51
CA THR A 63 -1.55 -13.52 10.37
C THR A 63 -2.50 -12.89 9.35
N PHE A 64 -2.00 -12.67 8.14
CA PHE A 64 -2.78 -12.33 6.96
C PHE A 64 -3.03 -13.57 6.11
N ARG A 65 -4.24 -13.68 5.54
CA ARG A 65 -4.62 -14.78 4.66
C ARG A 65 -5.24 -14.27 3.37
N ASP A 66 -4.80 -14.81 2.24
CA ASP A 66 -5.54 -14.76 0.97
C ASP A 66 -5.92 -16.19 0.52
N SER A 67 -6.44 -16.33 -0.71
CA SER A 67 -6.83 -17.63 -1.27
C SER A 67 -5.66 -18.58 -1.55
N THR A 68 -4.42 -18.09 -1.50
CA THR A 68 -3.20 -18.80 -1.86
C THR A 68 -2.36 -19.22 -0.66
N GLY A 69 -2.63 -18.65 0.53
CA GLY A 69 -1.97 -19.06 1.76
C GLY A 69 -2.07 -18.03 2.87
N GLU A 70 -1.26 -18.24 3.90
CA GLU A 70 -1.12 -17.37 5.05
C GLU A 70 0.31 -16.84 5.16
N ILE A 71 0.46 -15.61 5.63
CA ILE A 71 1.75 -14.97 5.89
C ILE A 71 1.67 -14.10 7.14
N ARG A 72 2.80 -13.97 7.82
CA ARG A 72 2.95 -13.00 8.90
C ARG A 72 3.07 -11.60 8.32
N VAL A 73 2.36 -10.66 8.93
CA VAL A 73 2.43 -9.23 8.62
C VAL A 73 2.70 -8.46 9.91
N GLU A 74 3.48 -7.40 9.81
CA GLU A 74 3.68 -6.40 10.85
C GLU A 74 2.80 -5.19 10.49
N ILE A 75 1.94 -4.76 11.40
CA ILE A 75 0.99 -3.66 11.18
C ILE A 75 0.97 -2.80 12.44
N ASP A 76 1.44 -1.56 12.33
CA ASP A 76 1.43 -0.63 13.44
C ASP A 76 -0.01 -0.16 13.74
N ASP A 77 -0.27 0.27 14.98
CA ASP A 77 -1.61 0.73 15.41
C ASP A 77 -2.11 1.89 14.52
N GLU A 78 -1.19 2.76 14.09
CA GLU A 78 -1.46 3.88 13.21
C GLU A 78 -2.01 3.45 11.83
N ASP A 79 -1.61 2.29 11.33
CA ASP A 79 -2.03 1.79 10.01
C ASP A 79 -3.47 1.30 9.99
N PHE A 80 -4.01 0.89 11.14
CA PHE A 80 -5.44 0.61 11.30
C PHE A 80 -6.29 1.88 11.21
N ARG A 81 -5.70 3.06 11.47
CA ARG A 81 -6.38 4.37 11.38
C ARG A 81 -7.67 4.42 12.21
N GLY A 82 -7.67 3.76 13.36
CA GLY A 82 -8.83 3.64 14.26
C GLY A 82 -9.97 2.76 13.74
N GLN A 83 -9.79 2.05 12.63
CA GLN A 83 -10.79 1.15 12.08
C GLN A 83 -10.77 -0.21 12.79
N LYS A 84 -11.95 -0.75 13.07
CA LYS A 84 -12.07 -2.11 13.61
C LYS A 84 -11.95 -3.12 12.48
N VAL A 85 -10.87 -3.90 12.49
CA VAL A 85 -10.64 -5.03 11.59
C VAL A 85 -10.92 -6.34 12.33
N THR A 86 -11.77 -7.20 11.75
CA THR A 86 -12.08 -8.54 12.26
C THR A 86 -11.60 -9.60 11.25
N PRO A 87 -11.57 -10.90 11.61
CA PRO A 87 -11.26 -11.97 10.67
C PRO A 87 -12.14 -12.04 9.43
N GLU A 88 -13.34 -11.46 9.48
CA GLU A 88 -14.27 -11.36 8.34
C GLU A 88 -14.06 -10.11 7.49
N THR A 89 -13.30 -9.13 8.00
CA THR A 89 -13.06 -7.86 7.30
C THR A 89 -12.10 -8.08 6.15
N ASN A 90 -12.56 -7.84 4.92
CA ASN A 90 -11.69 -7.89 3.75
C ASN A 90 -10.85 -6.61 3.70
N VAL A 91 -9.54 -6.75 3.60
CA VAL A 91 -8.61 -5.63 3.59
C VAL A 91 -7.65 -5.75 2.42
N ARG A 92 -7.14 -4.59 1.99
CA ARG A 92 -5.99 -4.49 1.11
C ARG A 92 -4.82 -3.94 1.91
N ILE A 93 -3.72 -4.69 1.94
CA ILE A 93 -2.48 -4.23 2.56
C ILE A 93 -1.46 -3.90 1.47
N THR A 94 -0.69 -2.84 1.66
CA THR A 94 0.52 -2.57 0.87
C THR A 94 1.68 -2.40 1.82
N GLY A 95 2.79 -3.06 1.53
CA GLY A 95 3.94 -3.07 2.42
C GLY A 95 5.21 -3.59 1.76
N GLU A 96 6.32 -3.47 2.46
CA GLU A 96 7.64 -3.99 2.06
C GLU A 96 7.79 -5.45 2.46
N ILE A 97 8.29 -6.29 1.55
CA ILE A 97 8.55 -7.69 1.87
C ILE A 97 9.91 -7.80 2.54
N GLU A 98 9.89 -8.09 3.83
CA GLU A 98 11.08 -8.20 4.67
C GLU A 98 11.51 -9.65 4.96
N ARG A 99 12.70 -9.79 5.54
CA ARG A 99 13.24 -11.08 6.00
C ARG A 99 13.61 -11.00 7.48
N GLY A 100 12.85 -11.70 8.31
CA GLY A 100 13.15 -11.89 9.73
C GLY A 100 13.72 -13.27 10.04
N PHE A 101 13.92 -13.53 11.33
CA PHE A 101 14.40 -14.83 11.83
C PHE A 101 13.46 -16.00 11.48
N ALA A 102 12.14 -15.75 11.41
CA ALA A 102 11.11 -16.74 11.11
C ALA A 102 10.77 -16.85 9.62
N GLY A 103 11.55 -16.20 8.74
CA GLY A 103 11.31 -16.19 7.30
C GLY A 103 10.77 -14.84 6.80
N ARG A 104 10.07 -14.88 5.66
CA ARG A 104 9.50 -13.67 5.04
C ARG A 104 8.27 -13.19 5.81
N TYR A 105 8.14 -11.89 5.92
CA TYR A 105 6.95 -11.21 6.41
C TYR A 105 6.74 -9.93 5.57
N ILE A 106 5.61 -9.27 5.78
CA ILE A 106 5.33 -7.98 5.14
C ILE A 106 5.27 -6.94 6.25
N ASP A 107 6.10 -5.92 6.13
CA ASP A 107 6.03 -4.69 6.92
C ASP A 107 5.00 -3.77 6.25
N VAL A 108 3.86 -3.53 6.88
CA VAL A 108 2.70 -2.90 6.24
C VAL A 108 2.77 -1.38 6.38
N ASP A 109 2.72 -0.67 5.26
CA ASP A 109 2.65 0.81 5.27
C ASP A 109 1.21 1.34 5.18
N THR A 110 0.31 0.54 4.60
CA THR A 110 -1.10 0.94 4.46
C THR A 110 -2.02 -0.26 4.57
N LEU A 111 -3.07 -0.10 5.38
CA LEU A 111 -4.21 -0.99 5.45
C LEU A 111 -5.48 -0.23 5.00
N GLU A 112 -6.16 -0.79 4.02
CA GLU A 112 -7.43 -0.30 3.50
C GLU A 112 -8.53 -1.34 3.74
N VAL A 113 -9.56 -0.99 4.51
CA VAL A 113 -10.77 -1.82 4.61
C VAL A 113 -11.56 -1.70 3.31
N LEU A 114 -11.88 -2.85 2.72
CA LEU A 114 -12.64 -2.91 1.48
C LEU A 114 -14.14 -2.96 1.75
N PRO A 115 -14.97 -2.39 0.84
CA PRO A 115 -16.43 -2.40 0.95
C PRO A 115 -17.04 -3.80 0.79
#